data_AF-A0A9D2SMA1-F1
#
_entry.id   AF-A0A9D2SMA1-F1
#
_cell.length_a   1.000
_cell.length_b   1.000
_cell.length_c   1.000
_cell.angle_alpha   90.00
_cell.angle_beta   90.00
_cell.angle_gamma   90.00
#
_symmetry.space_group_name_H-M   'P 1'
#
loop_
_entity.id
_entity.type
_entity.pdbx_description
1 polymer ?
#
loop_
_entity_poly.entity_id
_entity_poly.type
_entity_poly.pdbx_seq_one_letter_code
_entity_poly.pdbx_strand_id
1 'polypeptide(L)' 'MIFVFTALDWAISDEAMDLYRVNYPIVTVENTGTYEGYDSNPLDQLIDNDFSWTAENRENILNEWMEKYDSKSEAES' A
#
# COMPACT_ATOMS: atom_id res chain seq x y z
N MET A 1 -23.49 4.88 -13.62
CA MET A 1 -22.77 3.64 -14.01
C MET A 1 -21.63 3.91 -15.00
N ILE A 2 -21.82 4.66 -16.09
CA ILE A 2 -20.76 4.89 -17.12
C ILE A 2 -19.53 5.68 -16.59
N PHE A 3 -19.73 6.70 -15.75
CA PHE A 3 -18.63 7.54 -15.24
C PHE A 3 -17.66 6.84 -14.27
N VAL A 4 -18.10 5.79 -13.58
CA VAL A 4 -17.24 5.03 -12.65
C VAL A 4 -16.24 4.17 -13.41
N PHE A 5 -16.68 3.55 -14.52
CA PHE A 5 -15.79 2.77 -15.38
C PHE A 5 -14.71 3.65 -16.00
N THR A 6 -15.07 4.79 -16.59
CA THR A 6 -14.09 5.68 -17.24
C THR A 6 -13.05 6.24 -16.28
N ALA A 7 -13.43 6.52 -15.03
CA ALA A 7 -12.50 7.00 -14.02
C ALA A 7 -11.55 5.90 -13.54
N LEU A 8 -12.08 4.69 -13.32
CA LEU A 8 -11.27 3.54 -12.91
C LEU A 8 -10.30 3.13 -14.02
N ASP A 9 -10.77 3.07 -15.28
CA ASP A 9 -9.95 2.71 -16.44
C ASP A 9 -8.75 3.64 -16.59
N TRP A 10 -8.95 4.95 -16.41
CA TRP A 10 -7.85 5.91 -16.40
C TRP A 10 -6.94 5.70 -15.19
N ALA A 11 -7.50 5.53 -13.98
CA ALA A 11 -6.73 5.40 -12.75
C ALA A 11 -5.79 4.18 -12.72
N ILE A 12 -6.05 3.14 -13.53
CA ILE A 12 -5.20 1.95 -13.66
C ILE A 12 -4.35 1.95 -14.94
N SER A 13 -4.41 3.01 -15.74
CA SER A 13 -3.65 3.12 -17.00
C SER A 13 -2.19 3.46 -16.76
N ASP A 14 -1.34 3.18 -17.75
CA ASP A 14 0.08 3.56 -17.75
C ASP A 14 0.26 5.08 -17.58
N GLU A 15 -0.63 5.89 -18.19
CA GLU A 15 -0.61 7.36 -18.06
C GLU A 15 -0.82 7.80 -16.60
N ALA A 16 -1.76 7.19 -15.87
CA ALA A 16 -1.94 7.51 -14.45
C ALA A 16 -0.75 7.02 -13.61
N MET A 17 -0.19 5.84 -13.92
CA MET A 17 1.02 5.35 -13.26
C MET A 17 2.23 6.26 -13.51
N ASP A 18 2.30 6.91 -14.67
CA ASP A 18 3.29 7.95 -14.97
C ASP A 18 3.20 9.14 -14.03
N LEU A 19 1.99 9.53 -13.65
CA LEU A 19 1.77 10.63 -12.71
C LEU A 19 2.04 10.19 -11.27
N TYR A 20 1.61 8.98 -10.90
CA TYR A 20 1.78 8.47 -9.54
C TYR A 20 3.25 8.25 -9.19
N ARG A 21 4.07 7.79 -10.14
CA ARG A 21 5.49 7.49 -9.85
C ARG A 21 6.31 8.71 -9.46
N VAL A 22 5.85 9.94 -9.73
CA VAL A 22 6.54 11.16 -9.32
C VAL A 22 6.65 11.25 -7.80
N ASN A 23 5.63 10.73 -7.09
CA ASN A 23 5.53 10.83 -5.64
C ASN A 23 5.56 9.46 -4.94
N TYR A 24 5.26 8.38 -5.66
CA TYR A 24 5.20 7.02 -5.11
C TYR A 24 6.29 6.12 -5.70
N PRO A 25 7.10 5.47 -4.84
CA PRO A 25 8.20 4.63 -5.28
C PRO A 25 7.78 3.28 -5.87
N ILE A 26 6.54 2.87 -5.62
CA ILE A 26 5.97 1.60 -6.03
C ILE A 26 4.66 1.89 -6.75
N VAL A 27 4.61 1.53 -8.02
CA VAL A 27 3.45 1.59 -8.91
C VAL A 27 3.32 0.25 -9.65
N THR A 28 2.23 0.02 -10.36
CA THR A 28 1.95 -1.30 -10.98
C THR A 28 2.68 -1.58 -12.29
N VAL A 29 3.46 -0.62 -12.81
CA VAL A 29 4.22 -0.76 -14.07
C VAL A 29 5.71 -1.01 -13.79
N GLU A 30 6.36 -1.83 -14.63
CA GLU A 30 7.72 -2.40 -14.43
C GLU A 30 8.91 -1.40 -14.49
N ASN A 31 8.72 -0.13 -14.17
CA ASN A 31 9.78 0.87 -14.30
C ASN A 31 9.91 1.71 -13.01
N THR A 32 10.37 1.07 -11.93
CA THR A 32 10.67 1.76 -10.68
C THR A 32 11.98 2.53 -10.81
N GLY A 33 11.87 3.86 -10.79
CA GLY A 33 13.03 4.76 -10.83
C GLY A 33 13.85 4.72 -9.53
N THR A 34 14.87 5.55 -9.46
CA THR A 34 15.62 5.80 -8.22
C THR A 34 14.92 6.88 -7.41
N TYR A 35 14.61 6.59 -6.14
CA TYR A 35 13.92 7.49 -5.23
C TYR A 35 14.85 7.94 -4.10
N GLU A 36 14.81 9.23 -3.77
CA GLU A 36 15.57 9.75 -2.63
C GLU A 36 15.09 9.10 -1.32
N GLY A 37 16.03 8.67 -0.48
CA GLY A 37 15.74 7.99 0.79
C GLY A 37 15.60 6.46 0.70
N TYR A 38 15.72 5.86 -0.48
CA TYR A 38 15.76 4.40 -0.65
C TYR A 38 17.19 3.92 -0.90
N ASP A 39 17.70 3.05 -0.02
CA ASP A 39 19.05 2.47 -0.13
C ASP A 39 19.17 1.43 -1.26
N SER A 40 18.04 0.88 -1.71
CA SER A 40 17.93 -0.16 -2.74
C SER A 40 16.59 -0.04 -3.48
N ASN A 41 16.35 -0.87 -4.50
CA ASN A 41 15.07 -0.86 -5.22
C ASN A 41 13.91 -1.03 -4.23
N PRO A 42 12.92 -0.12 -4.20
CA PRO A 42 11.78 -0.20 -3.29
C PRO A 42 11.05 -1.55 -3.35
N LEU A 43 11.02 -2.21 -4.51
CA LEU A 43 10.37 -3.51 -4.68
C LEU A 43 11.05 -4.62 -3.88
N ASP A 44 12.38 -4.57 -3.74
CA ASP A 44 13.15 -5.59 -3.01
C ASP A 44 12.95 -5.52 -1.49
N GLN A 45 12.30 -4.46 -1.01
CA GLN A 45 12.04 -4.22 0.41
C GLN A 45 10.62 -4.63 0.83
N LEU A 46 9.80 -5.09 -0.12
CA LEU A 46 8.46 -5.58 0.17
C LEU A 46 8.52 -6.94 0.88
N ILE A 47 7.65 -7.11 1.87
CA ILE A 47 7.38 -8.44 2.44
C ILE A 47 6.52 -9.24 1.47
N ASP A 48 6.69 -10.56 1.48
CA ASP A 48 5.76 -11.46 0.81
C ASP A 48 4.43 -11.48 1.58
N ASN A 49 3.41 -10.81 1.02
CA ASN A 49 2.13 -10.61 1.68
C ASN A 49 0.98 -11.21 0.85
N ASP A 50 0.36 -12.26 1.39
CA ASP A 50 -0.86 -12.82 0.84
C ASP A 50 -2.06 -11.93 1.22
N PHE A 51 -2.49 -11.10 0.28
CA PHE A 51 -3.63 -10.21 0.48
C PHE A 51 -4.97 -10.96 0.62
N SER A 52 -5.12 -12.14 0.02
CA SER A 52 -6.34 -12.95 0.15
C SER A 52 -6.45 -13.51 1.56
N TRP A 53 -5.37 -14.13 2.06
CA TRP A 53 -5.31 -14.60 3.45
C TRP A 53 -5.50 -13.46 4.44
N THR A 54 -4.85 -12.31 4.20
CA THR A 54 -4.98 -11.12 5.06
C THR A 54 -6.41 -10.60 5.11
N ALA A 55 -7.12 -10.57 3.98
CA ALA A 55 -8.51 -10.14 3.92
C ALA A 55 -9.43 -11.11 4.68
N GLU A 56 -9.25 -12.41 4.52
CA GLU A 56 -10.01 -13.45 5.23
C GLU A 56 -9.76 -13.44 6.75
N ASN A 57 -8.55 -13.10 7.19
CA ASN A 57 -8.13 -13.11 8.59
C ASN A 57 -8.09 -11.72 9.24
N ARG A 58 -8.65 -10.70 8.57
CA ARG A 58 -8.56 -9.28 8.99
C ARG A 58 -8.95 -9.05 10.45
N GLU A 59 -10.01 -9.70 10.92
CA GLU A 59 -10.49 -9.55 12.30
C GLU A 59 -9.47 -10.07 13.33
N ASN A 60 -8.89 -11.25 13.09
CA ASN A 60 -7.88 -11.84 13.97
C ASN A 60 -6.63 -10.98 14.04
N ILE A 61 -6.15 -10.51 12.88
CA ILE A 61 -4.97 -9.63 12.78
C ILE A 61 -5.19 -8.34 13.59
N LEU A 62 -6.36 -7.72 13.45
CA LEU A 62 -6.69 -6.50 14.19
C LEU A 62 -6.83 -6.76 15.70
N ASN A 63 -7.44 -7.86 16.11
CA ASN A 63 -7.56 -8.24 17.51
C ASN A 63 -6.19 -8.44 18.16
N GLU A 64 -5.28 -9.15 17.50
CA GLU A 64 -3.90 -9.31 17.97
C GLU A 64 -3.16 -7.97 18.06
N TRP A 65 -3.35 -7.09 17.07
CA TRP A 65 -2.72 -5.78 17.07
C TRP A 65 -3.23 -4.92 18.24
N MET A 66 -4.55 -4.92 18.48
CA MET A 66 -5.14 -4.21 19.60
C MET A 66 -4.64 -4.76 20.94
N GLU A 67 -4.63 -6.08 21.14
CA GLU A 67 -4.12 -6.69 22.37
C GLU A 67 -2.66 -6.30 22.65
N LYS A 68 -1.81 -6.27 21.62
CA LYS A 68 -0.38 -5.99 21.76
C LYS A 68 -0.05 -4.50 21.89
N TYR A 69 -0.83 -3.62 21.26
CA TYR A 69 -0.43 -2.22 21.05
C TYR A 69 -1.46 -1.17 21.50
N ASP A 70 -2.71 -1.52 21.78
CA ASP A 70 -3.76 -0.58 22.19
C ASP A 70 -3.66 -0.14 23.67
N SER A 71 -2.82 -0.82 24.46
CA SER A 71 -2.59 -0.50 25.88
C SER A 71 -1.75 0.76 26.12
N LYS A 72 -1.37 1.51 25.07
CA LYS A 72 -0.59 2.76 25.18
C LYS A 72 -1.40 4.05 24.96
N SER A 73 -2.74 3.96 24.94
CA SER A 73 -3.62 5.11 24.76
C SER A 73 -3.75 6.04 25.98
N GLU A 74 -3.13 5.71 27.12
CA GLU A 74 -3.00 6.62 28.26
C GLU A 74 -1.51 6.81 28.63
N ALA A 75 -1.03 8.05 28.50
CA ALA A 75 -0.06 8.54 29.47
C ALA A 75 -0.86 8.88 30.74
N GLU A 76 -0.55 8.24 31.85
CA GLU A 76 -0.96 8.73 33.18
C GLU A 76 -0.46 10.18 33.34
N SER A 77 -1.40 11.08 33.67
CA SER A 77 -1.24 12.42 34.27
C SER A 77 -0.50 13.52 33.50
#